data_AF-A0A7C9A8R8-F1
#
_entry.id   AF-A0A7C9A8R8-F1
#
_cell.length_a   1.000
_cell.length_b   1.000
_cell.length_c   1.000
_cell.angle_alpha   90.00
_cell.angle_beta   90.00
_cell.angle_gamma   90.00
#
_symmetry.space_group_name_H-M   'P 1'
#
loop_
_entity.id
_entity.type
_entity.pdbx_description
1 polymer ?
#
loop_
_entity_poly.entity_id
_entity_poly.type
_entity_poly.pdbx_seq_one_letter_code
_entity_poly.pdbx_strand_id
1 'polypeptide(L)'
;SSDFPSQGSPRQVKDGCTKCENKVDDGDEFVCCDDCTYPEMVYDDSSSGYCKSGAELISQPKAKEVFKWVTGPWLACSSPCGGGVRSRRVECFAVVEATSSPDYPVYDDR
;
A
#
# COMPACT_ATOMS: atom_id res chain seq x y z
N SER A 1 -9.45 -29.80 28.42
CA SER A 1 -10.13 -28.51 28.21
C SER A 1 -9.34 -27.76 27.16
N SER A 2 -9.87 -27.74 25.95
CA SER A 2 -9.21 -27.31 24.72
C SER A 2 -9.59 -25.86 24.42
N ASP A 3 -8.72 -24.93 24.78
CA ASP A 3 -8.69 -23.57 24.25
C ASP A 3 -7.34 -23.40 23.55
N PHE A 4 -7.19 -24.03 22.39
CA PHE A 4 -6.24 -23.52 21.41
C PHE A 4 -6.84 -22.22 20.89
N PRO A 5 -6.15 -21.07 20.96
CA PRO A 5 -6.68 -19.86 20.34
C PRO A 5 -6.84 -20.17 18.86
N SER A 6 -8.10 -20.13 18.42
CA SER A 6 -8.53 -20.27 17.04
C SER A 6 -7.54 -19.56 16.13
N GLN A 7 -7.10 -20.24 15.07
CA GLN A 7 -6.28 -19.68 14.00
C GLN A 7 -6.63 -18.19 13.81
N GLY A 8 -5.64 -17.30 13.98
CA GLY A 8 -5.89 -15.85 14.01
C GLY A 8 -6.76 -15.41 12.84
N SER A 9 -7.68 -14.47 13.09
CA SER A 9 -8.56 -13.96 12.02
C SER A 9 -7.72 -13.36 10.89
N PRO A 10 -8.11 -13.56 9.62
CA PRO A 10 -7.47 -12.88 8.49
C PRO A 10 -7.50 -11.36 8.71
N ARG A 11 -6.35 -10.71 8.51
CA ARG A 11 -6.23 -9.25 8.58
C ARG A 11 -7.14 -8.61 7.55
N GLN A 12 -7.91 -7.64 7.99
CA GLN A 12 -8.75 -6.85 7.10
C GLN A 12 -7.99 -5.61 6.65
N VAL A 13 -7.90 -5.39 5.34
CA VAL A 13 -7.26 -4.18 4.80
C VAL A 13 -8.23 -3.01 4.94
N LYS A 14 -7.98 -2.10 5.90
CA LYS A 14 -8.82 -0.93 6.16
C LYS A 14 -7.98 0.27 6.58
N ASP A 15 -8.44 1.47 6.23
CA ASP A 15 -7.87 2.71 6.73
C ASP A 15 -8.36 3.01 8.14
N GLY A 16 -7.46 3.29 9.08
CA GLY A 16 -7.84 3.62 10.46
C GLY A 16 -6.71 3.50 11.47
N CYS A 17 -5.76 2.61 11.21
CA CYS A 17 -4.63 2.38 12.09
C CYS A 17 -3.77 3.62 12.32
N THR A 18 -3.66 4.54 11.37
CA THR A 18 -2.89 5.79 11.57
C THR A 18 -3.40 6.67 12.73
N LYS A 19 -4.66 6.49 13.16
CA LYS A 19 -5.26 7.20 14.30
C LYS A 19 -5.01 6.49 15.63
N CYS A 20 -4.57 5.23 15.62
CA CYS A 20 -4.30 4.47 16.82
C CYS A 20 -2.88 4.71 17.33
N GLU A 21 -2.75 4.85 18.66
CA GLU A 21 -1.45 4.90 19.34
C GLU A 21 -0.80 3.51 19.36
N ASN A 22 -1.59 2.47 19.66
CA ASN A 22 -1.15 1.07 19.83
C ASN A 22 -0.99 0.28 18.52
N LYS A 23 -0.64 0.94 17.42
CA LYS A 23 -0.41 0.26 16.13
C LYS A 23 0.99 -0.37 16.10
N VAL A 24 1.10 -1.54 15.47
CA VAL A 24 2.37 -2.18 15.12
C VAL A 24 2.80 -1.69 13.74
N ASP A 25 4.06 -1.32 13.61
CA ASP A 25 4.68 -0.92 12.35
C ASP A 25 5.36 -2.14 11.73
N ASP A 26 4.86 -2.59 10.57
CA ASP A 26 5.37 -3.74 9.84
C ASP A 26 6.14 -3.35 8.57
N GLY A 27 6.80 -2.19 8.59
CA GLY A 27 7.53 -1.68 7.43
C GLY A 27 6.60 -1.06 6.38
N ASP A 28 5.86 -1.87 5.63
CA ASP A 28 4.99 -1.41 4.53
C ASP A 28 3.53 -1.18 4.95
N GLU A 29 3.12 -1.70 6.11
CA GLU A 29 1.77 -1.51 6.66
C GLU A 29 1.77 -1.19 8.17
N PHE A 30 0.66 -0.63 8.65
CA PHE A 30 0.34 -0.51 10.06
C PHE A 30 -0.70 -1.56 10.44
N VAL A 31 -0.51 -2.20 11.58
CA VAL A 31 -1.39 -3.26 12.06
C VAL A 31 -1.99 -2.80 13.38
N CYS A 32 -3.31 -2.85 13.51
CA CYS A 32 -3.99 -2.38 14.70
C CYS A 32 -5.30 -3.13 14.92
N CYS A 33 -5.84 -3.02 16.12
CA CYS A 33 -7.24 -3.38 16.37
C CYS A 33 -8.16 -2.23 15.95
N ASP A 34 -9.35 -2.54 15.43
CA ASP A 34 -10.34 -1.53 15.01
C ASP A 34 -10.77 -0.60 16.16
N ASP A 35 -10.69 -1.09 17.39
CA ASP A 35 -10.95 -0.33 18.62
C ASP A 35 -9.70 0.38 19.20
N CYS A 36 -8.59 0.37 18.47
CA CYS A 36 -7.28 0.86 18.89
C CYS A 36 -6.70 0.23 20.17
N THR A 37 -7.20 -0.94 20.59
CA THR A 37 -6.54 -1.77 21.60
C THR A 37 -5.26 -2.40 21.04
N TYR A 38 -4.43 -2.95 21.93
CA TYR A 38 -3.14 -3.51 21.55
C TYR A 38 -3.33 -4.86 20.81
N PRO A 39 -2.81 -5.01 19.58
CA PRO A 39 -2.85 -6.29 18.87
C PRO A 39 -1.81 -7.28 19.43
N GLU A 40 -2.21 -8.53 19.58
CA GLU A 40 -1.31 -9.65 19.92
C GLU A 40 -0.87 -10.33 18.63
N MET A 41 0.44 -10.34 18.38
CA MET A 41 1.04 -10.90 17.16
C MET A 41 1.48 -12.35 17.44
N VAL A 42 1.13 -13.29 16.57
CA VAL A 42 1.35 -14.74 16.80
C VAL A 42 2.69 -15.23 16.23
N TYR A 43 3.24 -14.54 15.22
CA TYR A 43 4.53 -14.86 14.59
C TYR A 43 5.36 -13.58 14.35
N ASP A 44 6.67 -13.76 14.18
CA ASP A 44 7.63 -12.69 13.83
C ASP A 44 7.40 -12.14 12.42
N ASP A 45 6.69 -12.89 11.57
CA ASP A 45 6.08 -12.36 10.36
C ASP A 45 4.67 -11.92 10.74
N SER A 46 4.43 -10.63 10.58
CA SER A 46 3.18 -9.90 10.74
C SER A 46 2.04 -10.42 9.86
N SER A 47 1.97 -11.70 9.54
CA SER A 47 0.89 -12.25 8.74
C SER A 47 -0.29 -12.69 9.60
N SER A 48 -0.13 -12.80 10.93
CA SER A 48 -1.18 -13.33 11.83
C SER A 48 -1.13 -12.76 13.24
N GLY A 49 -2.29 -12.33 13.75
CA GLY A 49 -2.46 -11.76 15.09
C GLY A 49 -3.94 -11.79 15.51
N TYR A 50 -4.24 -11.29 16.70
CA TYR A 50 -5.61 -11.10 17.18
C TYR A 50 -5.71 -9.98 18.21
N CYS A 51 -6.91 -9.46 18.41
CA CYS A 51 -7.20 -8.46 19.43
C CYS A 51 -7.85 -9.13 20.64
N LYS A 52 -7.27 -8.98 21.83
CA LYS A 52 -7.83 -9.56 23.08
C LYS A 52 -9.22 -9.03 23.42
N SER A 53 -9.55 -7.82 22.95
CA SER A 53 -10.88 -7.24 23.08
C SER A 53 -11.95 -7.96 22.26
N GLY A 54 -11.54 -8.84 21.33
CA GLY A 54 -12.42 -9.44 20.33
C GLY A 54 -12.67 -8.54 19.12
N ALA A 55 -12.02 -7.38 19.04
CA ALA A 55 -12.08 -6.50 17.87
C ALA A 55 -11.40 -7.13 16.64
N GLU A 56 -11.72 -6.62 15.46
CA GLU A 56 -11.06 -7.05 14.23
C GLU A 56 -9.61 -6.57 14.18
N LEU A 57 -8.73 -7.44 13.70
CA LEU A 57 -7.37 -7.08 13.36
C LEU A 57 -7.35 -6.46 11.96
N ILE A 58 -6.90 -5.21 11.90
CA ILE A 58 -6.82 -4.41 10.69
C ILE A 58 -5.36 -4.27 10.27
N SER A 59 -5.12 -4.32 8.96
CA SER A 59 -3.88 -3.82 8.36
C SER A 59 -4.17 -2.62 7.45
N GLN A 60 -3.34 -1.59 7.56
CA GLN A 60 -3.42 -0.36 6.79
C GLN A 60 -2.11 -0.18 6.03
N PRO A 61 -2.12 -0.28 4.70
CA PRO A 61 -0.94 -0.02 3.90
C PRO A 61 -0.46 1.42 4.07
N LYS A 62 0.86 1.61 4.17
CA LYS A 62 1.44 2.94 4.27
C LYS A 62 1.48 3.58 2.88
N ALA A 63 1.27 4.89 2.87
CA ALA A 63 1.49 5.70 1.68
C ALA A 63 2.96 5.55 1.24
N LYS A 64 3.19 4.97 0.06
CA LYS A 64 4.52 4.86 -0.52
C LYS A 64 4.72 5.95 -1.56
N GLU A 65 5.73 6.79 -1.33
CA GLU A 65 6.15 7.76 -2.34
C GLU A 65 6.95 7.05 -3.43
N VAL A 66 6.47 7.16 -4.67
CA VAL A 66 7.10 6.58 -5.86
C VAL A 66 7.42 7.71 -6.83
N PHE A 67 8.67 7.71 -7.31
CA PHE A 67 9.13 8.72 -8.27
C PHE A 67 8.95 8.24 -9.71
N LYS A 68 8.27 9.03 -10.54
CA LYS A 68 8.02 8.71 -11.94
C LYS A 68 8.56 9.82 -12.85
N TRP A 69 9.28 9.42 -13.88
CA TRP A 69 9.72 10.31 -14.95
C TRP A 69 8.58 10.54 -15.94
N VAL A 70 8.16 11.80 -16.07
CA VAL A 70 7.12 12.22 -17.01
C VAL A 70 7.77 13.02 -18.13
N THR A 71 7.55 12.59 -19.36
CA THR A 71 8.07 13.28 -20.54
C THR A 71 7.03 14.23 -21.11
N GLY A 72 7.38 15.50 -21.27
CA GLY A 72 6.57 16.47 -22.00
C GLY A 72 6.60 16.25 -23.51
N PRO A 73 5.79 17.03 -24.26
CA PRO A 73 5.77 16.95 -25.71
C PRO A 73 7.13 17.37 -26.31
N TRP A 74 7.41 16.87 -27.51
CA TRP A 74 8.56 17.33 -28.28
C TRP A 74 8.33 18.75 -28.79
N LEU A 75 9.35 19.59 -28.64
CA LEU A 75 9.41 20.87 -29.32
C LEU A 75 9.61 20.67 -30.83
N ALA A 76 9.36 21.74 -31.59
CA ALA A 76 9.60 21.75 -33.03
C ALA A 76 11.05 21.38 -33.36
N CYS A 77 11.24 20.77 -34.53
CA CYS A 77 12.57 20.46 -35.05
C CYS A 77 13.35 21.76 -35.31
N SER A 78 14.64 21.78 -34.99
CA SER A 78 15.52 22.93 -35.23
C SER A 78 15.60 23.33 -36.71
N SER A 79 15.30 22.40 -37.62
CA SER A 79 15.35 22.61 -39.07
C SER A 79 14.09 22.03 -39.74
N PRO A 80 13.52 22.72 -40.75
CA PRO A 80 12.34 22.23 -41.47
C PRO A 80 12.67 21.07 -42.43
N CYS A 81 13.92 20.91 -42.88
CA CYS A 81 14.40 19.79 -43.70
C CYS A 81 15.92 19.59 -43.53
N GLY A 82 16.46 18.46 -44.00
CA GLY A 82 17.92 18.23 -44.04
C GLY A 82 18.55 17.76 -42.72
N GLY A 83 17.75 17.21 -41.80
CA GLY A 83 18.20 16.80 -40.47
C GLY A 83 18.14 17.94 -39.45
N GLY A 84 17.89 17.59 -38.18
CA GLY A 84 17.75 18.56 -37.11
C GLY A 84 17.59 17.89 -35.76
N VAL A 85 17.60 18.70 -34.70
CA VAL A 85 17.46 18.24 -33.32
C VAL A 85 16.11 18.71 -32.78
N ARG A 86 15.43 17.82 -32.05
CA ARG A 86 14.26 18.16 -31.25
C ARG A 86 14.58 17.94 -29.77
N SER A 87 14.10 18.84 -28.94
CA SER A 87 14.23 18.75 -27.49
C SER A 87 12.86 18.54 -26.87
N ARG A 88 12.81 17.86 -25.73
CA ARG A 88 11.60 17.76 -24.90
C ARG A 88 11.99 17.91 -23.45
N ARG A 89 11.04 18.31 -22.61
CA ARG A 89 11.23 18.32 -21.17
C ARG A 89 10.99 16.93 -20.58
N VAL A 90 11.76 16.57 -19.56
CA VAL A 90 11.52 15.38 -18.73
C VAL A 90 11.58 15.84 -17.29
N GLU A 91 10.54 15.53 -16.52
CA GLU A 91 10.38 15.97 -15.12
C GLU A 91 10.17 14.73 -14.24
N CYS A 92 10.73 14.74 -13.03
CA CYS A 92 10.49 13.71 -12.02
C CYS A 92 9.39 14.16 -11.08
N PHE A 93 8.33 13.38 -10.95
CA PHE A 93 7.24 13.66 -10.02
C PHE A 93 7.19 12.58 -8.95
N ALA A 94 6.98 13.00 -7.69
CA ALA A 94 6.58 12.11 -6.61
C ALA A 94 5.08 11.82 -6.76
N VAL A 95 4.73 10.53 -6.75
CA VAL A 95 3.36 10.03 -6.76
C VAL A 95 3.17 9.22 -5.49
N VAL A 96 2.12 9.51 -4.72
CA VAL A 96 1.77 8.71 -3.55
C VAL A 96 0.96 7.51 -4.05
N GLU A 97 1.55 6.32 -4.04
CA GLU A 97 0.83 5.08 -4.25
C GLU A 97 0.21 4.68 -2.91
N ALA A 98 -1.08 5.01 -2.73
CA ALA A 98 -1.90 4.36 -1.73
C ALA A 98 -2.19 2.96 -2.27
N THR A 99 -1.59 1.94 -1.66
CA THR A 99 -1.85 0.53 -1.99
C THR A 99 -3.21 0.10 -1.44
N SER A 100 -4.28 0.84 -1.78
CA SER A 100 -5.61 0.24 -1.80
C SER A 100 -5.55 -0.82 -2.90
N SER A 101 -5.65 -2.09 -2.53
CA SER A 101 -5.71 -3.25 -3.42
C SER A 101 -6.23 -2.87 -4.82
N PRO A 102 -5.45 -3.01 -5.90
CA PRO A 102 -6.09 -3.07 -7.19
C PRO A 102 -6.96 -4.32 -7.16
N ASP A 103 -8.29 -4.13 -7.17
CA ASP A 103 -9.21 -5.16 -7.64
C ASP A 103 -8.72 -5.57 -9.03
N TYR A 104 -7.84 -6.56 -9.09
CA TYR A 104 -7.39 -7.13 -10.35
C TYR A 104 -8.66 -7.64 -11.04
N PRO A 105 -8.96 -7.19 -12.28
CA PRO A 105 -10.06 -7.78 -13.01
C PRO A 105 -9.72 -9.25 -13.22
N VAL A 106 -10.52 -10.13 -12.61
CA VAL A 106 -10.55 -11.55 -12.92
C VAL A 106 -10.89 -11.64 -14.41
N TYR A 107 -9.91 -11.97 -15.25
CA TYR A 107 -10.21 -12.37 -16.62
C TYR A 107 -10.84 -13.75 -16.53
N ASP A 108 -12.15 -13.80 -16.80
CA ASP A 108 -12.91 -15.03 -17.01
C ASP A 108 -12.40 -15.67 -18.32
N ASP A 109 -11.51 -16.66 -18.20
CA ASP A 109 -11.13 -17.53 -19.32
C ASP A 109 -12.28 -18.50 -19.58
N ARG A 110 -12.88 -18.30 -20.75
CA ARG A 110 -14.07 -18.97 -21.26
C ARG A 110 -13.82 -20.42 -21.69
#